data_AF-A0AAE7CN56-F1
#
_entry.id   AF-A0AAE7CN56-F1
#
_cell.length_a   1.000
_cell.length_b   1.000
_cell.length_c   1.000
_cell.angle_alpha   90.00
_cell.angle_beta   90.00
_cell.angle_gamma   90.00
#
_symmetry.space_group_name_H-M   'P 1'
#
loop_
_entity.id
_entity.type
_entity.pdbx_description
1 polymer ?
#
loop_
_entity_poly.entity_id
_entity_poly.type
_entity_poly.pdbx_seq_one_letter_code
_entity_poly.pdbx_strand_id
1 'polypeptide(L)'
;MTGKDTRTTAPAPASGVLLRADGEVDAETLAYARTKIDAVVGRPGLPAVSGEVHLTRSSAPHAGRPWSATAALHVGRHEVVVLAEAATGHELVDQLQDRLRRRTDKAAHAGRDDRRAAAPPWRGGVGSASA
;
A
#
# COMPACT_ATOMS: atom_id res chain seq x y z
N MET A 1 -5.66 40.46 1.16
CA MET A 1 -4.51 40.06 0.32
C MET A 1 -4.00 38.73 0.86
N THR A 2 -4.15 37.67 0.07
CA THR A 2 -3.77 36.26 0.32
C THR A 2 -2.28 36.15 0.69
N GLY A 3 -1.90 35.43 1.75
CA GLY A 3 -1.97 33.98 1.86
C GLY A 3 -0.67 33.40 1.28
N LYS A 4 0.21 32.86 2.13
CA LYS A 4 1.19 31.85 1.72
C LYS A 4 1.64 31.03 2.91
N ASP A 5 1.07 29.84 2.90
CA ASP A 5 1.23 28.73 3.82
C ASP A 5 2.70 28.37 4.00
N THR A 6 3.12 28.28 5.26
CA THR A 6 4.32 27.57 5.66
C THR A 6 4.11 26.08 5.38
N ARG A 7 4.43 25.66 4.15
CA ARG A 7 4.64 24.25 3.85
C ARG A 7 5.91 23.82 4.57
N THR A 8 5.73 23.35 5.79
CA THR A 8 6.72 22.53 6.51
C THR A 8 7.03 21.33 5.63
N THR A 9 8.15 21.39 4.92
CA THR A 9 8.73 20.24 4.23
C THR A 9 9.23 19.30 5.31
N ALA A 10 8.37 18.38 5.74
CA ALA A 10 8.79 17.20 6.47
C ALA A 10 9.88 16.48 5.62
N PRO A 11 10.92 15.91 6.23
CA PRO A 11 11.95 15.17 5.51
C PRO A 11 11.26 14.13 4.62
N ALA A 12 11.62 14.14 3.33
CA ALA A 12 11.08 13.20 2.37
C ALA A 12 11.22 11.79 2.95
N PRO A 13 10.13 11.01 3.05
CA PRO A 13 10.21 9.66 3.59
C PRO A 13 11.20 8.86 2.73
N ALA A 14 12.09 8.09 3.37
CA ALA A 14 13.06 7.21 2.67
C ALA A 14 12.38 6.20 1.72
N SER A 15 11.06 6.06 1.84
CA SER A 15 10.15 5.33 0.96
C SER A 15 9.13 6.33 0.42
N GLY A 16 8.68 6.24 -0.83
CA GLY A 16 7.71 7.18 -1.42
C GLY A 16 6.29 7.09 -0.86
N VAL A 17 6.13 6.65 0.40
CA VAL A 17 4.87 6.36 1.07
C VAL A 17 4.53 7.49 2.05
N LEU A 18 3.38 8.13 1.83
CA LEU A 18 2.84 9.18 2.68
C LEU A 18 1.86 8.58 3.69
N LEU A 19 2.10 8.83 4.98
CA LEU A 19 1.20 8.42 6.04
C LEU A 19 0.34 9.62 6.46
N ARG A 20 -0.98 9.49 6.40
CA ARG A 20 -1.96 10.46 6.87
C ARG A 20 -2.81 9.85 7.97
N ALA A 21 -3.13 10.64 8.97
CA ALA A 21 -4.13 10.29 9.98
C ALA A 21 -5.27 11.31 9.94
N ASP A 22 -6.47 10.81 10.17
CA ASP A 22 -7.71 11.55 10.27
C ASP A 22 -8.45 11.15 11.56
N GLY A 23 -8.91 12.16 12.31
CA GLY A 23 -9.54 11.96 13.62
C GLY A 23 -8.54 11.87 14.79
N GLU A 24 -8.99 11.29 15.90
CA GLU A 24 -8.26 11.23 17.17
C GLU A 24 -7.23 10.07 17.19
N VAL A 25 -6.28 10.12 16.26
CA VAL A 25 -5.19 9.14 16.18
C VAL A 25 -3.99 9.65 16.97
N ASP A 26 -3.57 8.89 17.98
CA ASP A 26 -2.41 9.25 18.81
C ASP A 26 -1.10 9.21 18.02
N ALA A 27 -0.16 10.10 18.37
CA ALA A 27 1.16 10.17 17.76
C ALA A 27 1.96 8.86 17.90
N GLU A 28 1.75 8.13 19.00
CA GLU A 28 2.35 6.81 19.22
C GLU A 28 1.84 5.78 18.20
N THR A 29 0.53 5.76 17.95
CA THR A 29 -0.09 4.89 16.94
C THR A 29 0.42 5.22 15.54
N LEU A 30 0.60 6.51 15.22
CA LEU A 30 1.21 6.96 13.97
C LEU A 30 2.67 6.52 13.82
N ALA A 31 3.48 6.68 14.87
CA ALA A 31 4.87 6.24 14.87
C ALA A 31 4.99 4.72 14.73
N TYR A 32 4.08 3.98 15.40
CA TYR A 32 3.98 2.54 15.29
C TYR A 32 3.60 2.10 13.87
N ALA A 33 2.57 2.72 13.29
CA ALA A 33 2.15 2.50 11.91
C ALA A 33 3.30 2.75 10.94
N ARG A 34 4.01 3.87 11.11
CA ARG A 34 5.14 4.22 10.26
C ARG A 34 6.25 3.17 10.32
N THR A 35 6.62 2.74 11.53
CA THR A 35 7.64 1.71 11.74
C THR A 35 7.24 0.39 11.06
N LYS A 36 5.98 -0.04 11.21
CA LYS A 36 5.49 -1.27 10.58
C LYS A 36 5.43 -1.17 9.06
N ILE A 37 5.00 -0.04 8.51
CA ILE A 37 4.93 0.18 7.06
C ILE A 37 6.33 0.21 6.46
N ASP A 38 7.26 0.96 7.06
CA ASP A 38 8.66 1.05 6.61
C ASP A 38 9.34 -0.33 6.63
N ALA A 39 9.03 -1.18 7.61
CA ALA A 39 9.52 -2.57 7.64
C ALA A 39 9.00 -3.43 6.47
N VAL A 40 7.78 -3.17 5.97
CA VAL A 40 7.20 -3.88 4.81
C VAL A 40 7.77 -3.35 3.50
N VAL A 41 7.88 -2.02 3.35
CA VAL A 41 8.29 -1.40 2.08
C VAL A 41 9.82 -1.31 1.90
N GLY A 42 10.57 -1.28 3.00
CA GLY A 42 12.04 -1.28 2.99
C GLY A 42 12.67 -2.66 2.80
N ARG A 43 11.87 -3.71 2.60
CA ARG A 43 12.37 -5.07 2.49
C ARG A 43 13.14 -5.27 1.17
N PRO A 44 14.38 -5.80 1.22
CA PRO A 44 15.17 -6.06 0.03
C PRO A 44 14.50 -7.11 -0.86
N GLY A 45 14.50 -6.86 -2.18
CA GLY A 45 13.87 -7.73 -3.17
C GLY A 45 12.47 -7.28 -3.61
N LEU A 46 11.96 -6.17 -3.06
CA LEU A 46 10.73 -5.54 -3.52
C LEU A 46 10.98 -4.39 -4.51
N PRO A 47 10.13 -4.23 -5.55
CA PRO A 47 10.15 -3.05 -6.40
C PRO A 47 9.92 -1.78 -5.57
N ALA A 48 10.32 -0.62 -6.12
CA ALA A 48 10.05 0.67 -5.49
C ALA A 48 8.57 0.77 -5.11
N VAL A 49 8.31 1.05 -3.83
CA VAL A 49 6.97 1.23 -3.27
C VAL A 49 6.73 2.71 -3.02
N SER A 50 5.63 3.22 -3.55
CA SER A 50 5.16 4.59 -3.33
C SER A 50 3.66 4.57 -3.09
N GLY A 51 3.10 5.58 -2.45
CA GLY A 51 1.65 5.65 -2.26
C GLY A 51 1.23 6.40 -1.00
N GLU A 52 -0.03 6.23 -0.62
CA GLU A 52 -0.60 6.86 0.57
C GLU A 52 -1.25 5.83 1.49
N VAL A 53 -1.10 6.05 2.78
CA VAL A 53 -1.75 5.28 3.84
C VAL A 53 -2.53 6.24 4.72
N HIS A 54 -3.84 6.07 4.78
CA HIS A 54 -4.77 6.89 5.54
C HIS A 54 -5.27 6.07 6.72
N LEU A 55 -5.03 6.54 7.94
CA LEU A 55 -5.63 5.99 9.16
C LEU A 55 -6.75 6.92 9.58
N THR A 56 -7.92 6.36 9.87
CA THR A 56 -9.08 7.13 10.32
C THR A 56 -9.59 6.52 11.61
N ARG A 57 -9.79 7.36 12.63
CA ARG A 57 -10.50 6.98 13.84
C ARG A 57 -11.84 7.70 13.88
N SER A 58 -12.92 6.94 13.79
CA SER A 58 -14.27 7.43 14.00
C SER A 58 -14.53 7.60 15.50
N SER A 59 -15.06 8.76 15.88
CA SER A 59 -15.50 9.04 17.25
C SER A 59 -16.85 8.39 17.58
N ALA A 60 -17.49 7.70 16.62
CA ALA A 60 -18.77 7.04 16.81
C ALA A 60 -18.59 5.76 17.66
N PRO A 61 -18.98 5.75 18.95
CA PRO A 61 -18.74 4.61 19.86
C PRO A 61 -19.63 3.39 19.55
N HIS A 62 -20.58 3.55 18.64
CA HIS A 62 -21.57 2.53 18.27
C HIS A 62 -21.10 1.63 17.13
N ALA A 63 -20.02 2.00 16.44
CA ALA A 63 -19.33 1.09 15.55
C ALA A 63 -18.43 0.21 16.41
N GLY A 64 -18.69 -1.10 16.47
CA GLY A 64 -17.81 -2.05 17.17
C GLY A 64 -16.35 -2.07 16.65
N ARG A 65 -16.06 -1.30 15.60
CA ARG A 65 -14.74 -1.05 15.01
C ARG A 65 -14.58 0.44 14.66
N PRO A 66 -14.15 1.29 15.61
CA PRO A 66 -14.00 2.72 15.37
C PRO A 66 -12.74 3.06 14.56
N TRP A 67 -11.85 2.11 14.33
CA TRP A 67 -10.59 2.32 13.61
C TRP A 67 -10.66 1.74 12.20
N SER A 68 -10.34 2.54 11.19
CA SER A 68 -10.19 2.10 9.80
C SER A 68 -8.89 2.60 9.19
N ALA A 69 -8.33 1.85 8.25
CA ALA A 69 -7.13 2.21 7.52
C ALA A 69 -7.29 1.84 6.05
N THR A 70 -6.92 2.76 5.17
CA THR A 70 -6.82 2.53 3.74
C THR A 70 -5.39 2.76 3.31
N ALA A 71 -4.74 1.76 2.73
CA ALA A 71 -3.44 1.94 2.09
C ALA A 71 -3.58 1.71 0.59
N ALA A 72 -3.24 2.74 -0.18
CA ALA A 72 -3.11 2.70 -1.62
C ALA A 72 -1.61 2.79 -1.96
N LEU A 73 -1.00 1.64 -2.25
CA LEU A 73 0.42 1.52 -2.56
C LEU A 73 0.62 1.06 -4.01
N HIS A 74 1.53 1.70 -4.71
CA HIS A 74 2.07 1.27 -5.99
C HIS A 74 3.38 0.52 -5.76
N VAL A 75 3.39 -0.78 -6.10
CA VAL A 75 4.56 -1.66 -6.04
C VAL A 75 5.04 -1.91 -7.47
N GLY A 76 6.04 -1.14 -7.92
CA GLY A 76 6.52 -1.21 -9.31
C GLY A 76 5.43 -0.81 -10.31
N ARG A 77 4.86 -1.77 -11.04
CA ARG A 77 3.78 -1.54 -12.03
C ARG A 77 2.39 -1.93 -11.52
N HIS A 78 2.29 -2.46 -10.30
CA HIS A 78 1.05 -2.96 -9.74
C HIS A 78 0.55 -2.01 -8.66
N GLU A 79 -0.73 -1.67 -8.72
CA GLU A 79 -1.42 -0.92 -7.67
C GLU A 79 -2.06 -1.91 -6.69
N VAL A 80 -1.85 -1.65 -5.40
CA VAL A 80 -2.34 -2.44 -4.29
C VAL A 80 -3.12 -1.52 -3.37
N VAL A 81 -4.43 -1.70 -3.35
CA VAL A 81 -5.30 -1.04 -2.38
C VAL A 81 -5.74 -2.06 -1.32
N VAL A 82 -5.53 -1.73 -0.06
CA VAL A 82 -6.02 -2.50 1.09
C VAL A 82 -6.80 -1.60 2.03
N LEU A 83 -7.96 -2.11 2.47
CA LEU A 83 -8.76 -1.53 3.54
C LEU A 83 -8.65 -2.46 4.76
N ALA A 84 -8.61 -1.93 5.97
CA ALA A 84 -8.67 -2.68 7.22
C ALA A 84 -9.53 -1.94 8.24
N GLU A 85 -10.22 -2.68 9.11
CA GLU A 85 -11.05 -2.14 10.18
C GLU A 85 -10.82 -2.93 11.48
N ALA A 86 -10.65 -2.24 12.60
CA ALA A 86 -10.32 -2.84 13.88
C ALA A 86 -10.97 -2.11 15.06
N ALA A 87 -10.95 -2.79 16.21
CA ALA A 87 -11.41 -2.21 17.46
C ALA A 87 -10.37 -1.23 18.05
N THR A 88 -9.08 -1.45 17.78
CA THR A 88 -7.97 -0.64 18.29
C THR A 88 -7.00 -0.21 17.18
N GLY A 89 -6.27 0.89 17.41
CA GLY A 89 -5.26 1.38 16.47
C GLY A 89 -4.11 0.39 16.25
N HIS A 90 -3.73 -0.37 17.29
CA HIS A 90 -2.65 -1.36 17.19
C HIS A 90 -3.07 -2.57 16.33
N GLU A 91 -4.27 -3.11 16.57
CA GLU A 91 -4.84 -4.17 15.71
C GLU A 91 -5.03 -3.71 14.28
N LEU A 92 -5.41 -2.44 14.08
CA LEU A 92 -5.55 -1.87 12.74
C LEU A 92 -4.21 -1.89 11.99
N VAL A 93 -3.14 -1.45 12.65
CA VAL A 93 -1.79 -1.45 12.08
C VAL A 93 -1.31 -2.87 11.79
N ASP A 94 -1.52 -3.82 12.71
CA ASP A 94 -1.11 -5.21 12.51
C ASP A 94 -1.86 -5.87 11.36
N GLN A 95 -3.19 -5.65 11.25
CA GLN A 95 -3.98 -6.12 10.11
C GLN A 95 -3.53 -5.47 8.79
N LEU A 96 -3.23 -4.17 8.82
CA LEU A 96 -2.74 -3.46 7.64
C LEU A 96 -1.41 -4.02 7.17
N GLN A 97 -0.47 -4.23 8.09
CA GLN A 97 0.83 -4.83 7.83
C GLN A 97 0.68 -6.23 7.20
N ASP A 98 -0.16 -7.08 7.78
CA ASP A 98 -0.38 -8.43 7.27
C ASP A 98 -1.02 -8.45 5.89
N ARG A 99 -1.99 -7.57 5.62
CA ARG A 99 -2.62 -7.45 4.29
C ARG A 99 -1.64 -6.91 3.26
N LEU A 100 -0.87 -5.88 3.60
CA LEU A 100 0.16 -5.33 2.75
C LEU A 100 1.21 -6.39 2.42
N ARG A 101 1.72 -7.12 3.42
CA ARG A 101 2.68 -8.20 3.21
C ARG A 101 2.14 -9.25 2.23
N ARG A 102 0.93 -9.75 2.44
CA ARG A 102 0.32 -10.75 1.55
C ARG A 102 0.13 -10.24 0.12
N ARG A 103 -0.33 -9.00 -0.05
CA ARG A 103 -0.57 -8.41 -1.38
C ARG A 103 0.73 -8.12 -2.11
N THR A 104 1.73 -7.60 -1.39
CA THR A 104 3.04 -7.27 -1.91
C THR A 104 3.84 -8.53 -2.27
N ASP A 105 3.78 -9.59 -1.46
CA ASP A 105 4.34 -10.90 -1.80
C ASP A 105 3.64 -11.50 -3.04
N LYS A 106 2.31 -11.35 -3.16
CA LYS A 106 1.55 -11.76 -4.35
C LYS A 106 1.95 -10.96 -5.59
N ALA A 107 2.14 -9.65 -5.49
CA ALA A 107 2.58 -8.81 -6.61
C ALA A 107 4.01 -9.17 -7.07
N ALA A 108 4.90 -9.45 -6.12
CA ALA A 108 6.26 -9.91 -6.43
C ALA A 108 6.28 -11.28 -7.14
N HIS A 109 5.35 -12.17 -6.81
CA HIS A 109 5.21 -13.46 -7.49
C HIS A 109 4.52 -13.34 -8.85
N ALA A 110 3.48 -12.51 -8.97
CA ALA A 110 2.79 -12.26 -10.24
C ALA A 110 3.76 -11.72 -11.31
N GLY A 111 4.63 -10.76 -10.96
CA GLY A 111 5.64 -10.26 -11.88
C GLY A 111 6.72 -11.29 -12.29
N ARG A 112 6.89 -12.38 -11.53
CA ARG A 112 7.73 -13.53 -11.96
C ARG A 112 6.98 -14.44 -12.93
N ASP A 113 5.69 -14.67 -12.72
CA ASP A 113 4.85 -15.44 -13.64
C ASP A 113 4.66 -14.71 -14.97
N ASP A 114 4.49 -13.38 -14.97
CA ASP A 114 4.38 -12.58 -16.20
C ASP A 114 5.66 -12.65 -17.06
N ARG A 115 6.83 -12.78 -16.42
CA ARG A 115 8.12 -12.95 -17.11
C ARG A 115 8.34 -14.39 -17.59
N ARG A 116 7.63 -15.36 -17.01
CA ARG A 116 7.62 -16.78 -17.42
C ARG A 116 6.47 -17.11 -18.37
N ALA A 117 5.48 -16.23 -18.52
CA ALA A 117 4.49 -16.24 -19.58
C ALA A 117 5.17 -15.87 -20.91
N ALA A 118 6.07 -16.74 -21.36
CA ALA A 118 6.34 -16.91 -22.78
C ALA A 118 4.99 -16.96 -23.49
N ALA A 119 4.85 -16.13 -24.52
CA ALA A 119 3.62 -15.98 -25.28
C ALA A 119 3.01 -17.36 -25.59
N PRO A 120 1.70 -17.55 -25.36
CA PRO A 120 1.11 -18.86 -25.51
C PRO A 120 1.17 -19.31 -26.99
N PRO A 121 1.43 -20.61 -27.25
CA PRO A 121 1.84 -21.13 -28.57
C PRO A 121 0.74 -21.07 -29.66
N TRP A 122 -0.46 -20.59 -29.34
CA TRP A 122 -1.54 -20.40 -30.32
C TRP A 122 -1.41 -19.10 -31.13
N ARG A 123 -0.42 -18.24 -30.85
CA ARG A 123 0.08 -17.23 -31.80
C ARG A 123 1.24 -17.78 -32.64
N GLY A 124 1.02 -18.94 -33.26
CA GLY A 124 1.96 -19.56 -34.19
C GLY A 124 1.23 -20.47 -35.17
N GLY A 125 0.89 -19.94 -36.34
CA GLY A 125 0.28 -20.67 -37.47
C GLY A 125 -0.99 -19.97 -37.95
N VAL A 126 -1.24 -19.72 -39.23
CA VAL A 126 -0.65 -20.23 -40.47
C VAL A 126 -1.01 -19.22 -41.58
N GLY A 127 -0.05 -18.88 -42.43
CA GLY A 127 -0.25 -18.01 -43.59
C GLY A 127 0.61 -18.46 -44.76
N SER A 128 0.68 -19.76 -44.99
CA SER A 128 1.18 -20.33 -46.24
C SER A 128 0.01 -21.03 -46.92
N ALA A 129 -0.61 -20.32 -47.85
CA ALA A 129 -1.34 -20.92 -48.95
C ALA A 129 -0.99 -20.12 -50.22
N SER A 130 0.13 -20.51 -50.83
CA SER A 130 0.40 -20.27 -52.24
C SER A 130 0.15 -21.58 -52.98
N ALA A 131 -0.80 -21.56 -53.92
CA ALA A 131 -0.84 -22.26 -55.21
C ALA A 131 -2.29 -22.31 -55.70
#